data_AF-A0A3R7HP19-F1
#
_entry.id   AF-A0A3R7HP19-F1
#
_cell.length_a   1.000
_cell.length_b   1.000
_cell.length_c   1.000
_cell.angle_alpha   90.00
_cell.angle_beta   90.00
_cell.angle_gamma   90.00
#
_symmetry.space_group_name_H-M   'P 1'
#
loop_
_entity.id
_entity.type
_entity.pdbx_description
1 polymer ?
#
loop_
_entity_poly.entity_id
_entity_poly.type
_entity_poly.pdbx_seq_one_letter_code
_entity_poly.pdbx_strand_id
1 'polypeptide(L)'
;MASQPHSPFYYLVLMSHRFDNDMYAHLNNTVYAMLFDSIVNSWLIAECGMDPFNRKPRSSSSTISAQVGIMVSSYCDYFASVSYPDVLDLGLRVARLGSSSVTYEVGVFRRGDEDVKVVGG
;
A
#
# COMPACT_ATOMS: atom_id res chain seq x y z
N MET A 1 18.51 23.17 -7.64
CA MET A 1 18.05 22.03 -6.82
C MET A 1 17.62 20.95 -7.79
N ALA A 2 18.37 19.85 -7.88
CA ALA A 2 18.07 18.77 -8.82
C ALA A 2 16.73 18.13 -8.44
N SER A 3 15.78 18.14 -9.38
CA SER A 3 14.54 17.39 -9.28
C SER A 3 14.89 15.91 -9.14
N GLN A 4 14.57 15.32 -7.98
CA GLN A 4 14.62 13.87 -7.79
C GLN A 4 13.78 13.22 -8.90
N PRO A 5 14.29 12.22 -9.64
CA PRO A 5 13.48 11.49 -10.59
C PRO A 5 12.31 10.88 -9.82
N HIS A 6 11.08 11.28 -10.15
CA HIS A 6 9.90 10.68 -9.54
C HIS A 6 9.88 9.20 -9.94
N SER A 7 10.26 8.33 -9.01
CA SER A 7 10.07 6.89 -9.17
C SER A 7 8.58 6.66 -9.46
N PRO A 8 8.21 5.80 -10.42
CA PRO A 8 6.81 5.46 -10.67
C PRO A 8 6.18 4.67 -9.51
N PHE A 9 6.96 4.38 -8.46
CA PHE A 9 6.56 3.62 -7.30
C PHE A 9 6.58 4.46 -6.02
N TYR A 10 5.57 4.28 -5.19
CA TYR A 10 5.56 4.74 -3.81
C TYR A 10 6.02 3.59 -2.90
N TYR A 11 6.83 3.88 -1.89
CA TYR A 11 7.37 2.86 -1.00
C TYR A 11 6.96 3.11 0.45
N LEU A 12 6.69 2.02 1.17
CA LEU A 12 6.44 2.05 2.60
C LEU A 12 7.21 0.89 3.27
N VAL A 13 7.95 1.21 4.33
CA VAL A 13 8.67 0.19 5.12
C VAL A 13 7.88 -0.08 6.39
N LEU A 14 7.54 -1.35 6.63
CA LEU A 14 6.79 -1.78 7.81
C LEU A 14 7.54 -2.90 8.52
N MET A 15 7.50 -2.88 9.85
CA MET A 15 7.98 -3.99 10.67
C MET A 15 6.81 -4.91 10.98
N SER A 16 6.98 -6.22 10.76
CA SER A 16 5.99 -7.20 11.19
C SER A 16 5.87 -7.22 12.72
N HIS A 17 4.68 -7.53 13.22
CA HIS A 17 4.36 -7.65 14.63
C HIS A 17 4.20 -9.12 15.04
N ARG A 18 4.40 -9.46 16.32
CA ARG A 18 4.27 -10.85 16.81
C ARG A 18 2.90 -11.46 16.61
N PHE A 19 1.86 -10.65 16.56
CA PHE A 19 0.48 -11.10 16.33
C PHE A 19 0.15 -11.31 14.85
N ASP A 20 1.06 -10.97 13.95
CA ASP A 20 0.83 -11.14 12.52
C ASP A 20 1.04 -12.59 12.07
N ASN A 21 1.82 -13.37 12.83
CA ASN A 21 2.07 -14.77 12.53
C ASN A 21 0.87 -15.67 12.90
N ASP A 22 0.55 -16.61 12.02
CA ASP A 22 -0.42 -17.67 12.29
C ASP A 22 0.25 -18.95 12.84
N MET A 23 -0.53 -20.03 12.97
CA MET A 23 -0.05 -21.32 13.48
C MET A 23 1.02 -21.99 12.60
N TYR A 24 1.17 -21.54 11.35
CA TYR A 24 2.17 -22.04 10.41
C TYR A 24 3.48 -21.25 10.46
N ALA A 25 3.62 -20.35 11.44
CA ALA A 25 4.79 -19.50 11.65
C ALA A 25 5.07 -18.51 10.48
N HIS A 26 4.06 -18.23 9.66
CA HIS A 26 4.12 -17.21 8.62
C HIS A 26 3.11 -16.10 8.90
N LEU A 27 3.30 -14.95 8.25
CA LEU A 27 2.31 -13.89 8.23
C LEU A 27 0.94 -14.42 7.77
N ASN A 28 -0.10 -14.17 8.55
CA ASN A 28 -1.46 -14.56 8.22
C ASN A 28 -1.93 -13.86 6.93
N ASN A 29 -2.69 -14.57 6.10
CA ASN A 29 -3.23 -14.04 4.84
C ASN A 29 -3.98 -12.70 5.01
N THR A 30 -4.67 -12.51 6.13
CA THR A 30 -5.41 -11.27 6.44
C THR A 30 -4.48 -10.07 6.64
N VAL A 31 -3.27 -10.30 7.14
CA VAL A 31 -2.30 -9.22 7.39
C VAL A 31 -1.84 -8.61 6.07
N TYR A 32 -1.69 -9.39 5.00
CA TYR A 32 -1.34 -8.84 3.69
C TYR A 32 -2.37 -7.82 3.19
N ALA A 33 -3.67 -8.08 3.38
CA ALA A 33 -4.71 -7.10 3.05
C ALA A 33 -4.55 -5.80 3.85
N MET A 34 -4.16 -5.90 5.13
CA MET A 34 -3.86 -4.72 5.97
C MET A 34 -2.61 -3.97 5.49
N LEU A 35 -1.59 -4.68 5.03
CA LEU A 35 -0.37 -4.08 4.45
C LEU A 35 -0.71 -3.29 3.18
N PHE A 36 -1.53 -3.86 2.29
CA PHE A 36 -1.97 -3.21 1.05
C PHE A 36 -2.79 -1.96 1.34
N ASP A 37 -3.76 -2.04 2.25
CA ASP A 37 -4.55 -0.87 2.67
C ASP A 37 -3.65 0.22 3.28
N SER A 38 -2.67 -0.16 4.10
CA SER A 38 -1.74 0.78 4.74
C SER A 38 -0.91 1.58 3.73
N ILE A 39 -0.31 0.92 2.73
CA ILE A 39 0.50 1.63 1.72
C ILE A 39 -0.37 2.49 0.80
N VAL A 40 -1.54 1.98 0.37
CA VAL A 40 -2.48 2.74 -0.47
C VAL A 40 -2.96 3.99 0.28
N ASN A 41 -3.44 3.84 1.51
CA ASN A 41 -3.90 4.98 2.30
C ASN A 41 -2.77 5.95 2.62
N SER A 42 -1.58 5.46 2.93
CA SER A 42 -0.39 6.30 3.12
C SER A 42 -0.11 7.16 1.88
N TRP A 43 -0.14 6.56 0.69
CA TRP A 43 0.05 7.27 -0.58
C TRP A 43 -1.06 8.29 -0.85
N LEU A 44 -2.33 7.92 -0.66
CA LEU A 44 -3.48 8.81 -0.86
C LEU A 44 -3.40 10.04 0.06
N ILE A 45 -2.96 9.87 1.30
CA ILE A 45 -2.79 10.95 2.26
C ILE A 45 -1.61 11.85 1.89
N ALA A 46 -0.44 11.24 1.60
CA ALA A 46 0.81 11.93 1.37
C ALA A 46 0.85 12.68 0.03
N GLU A 47 0.49 11.99 -1.06
CA GLU A 47 0.67 12.49 -2.43
C GLU A 47 -0.64 13.05 -3.02
N CYS A 48 -1.79 12.46 -2.71
CA CYS A 48 -3.08 12.91 -3.25
C CYS A 48 -3.83 13.89 -2.35
N GLY A 49 -3.36 14.10 -1.11
CA GLY A 49 -4.02 14.97 -0.13
C GLY A 49 -5.41 14.50 0.30
N MET A 50 -5.75 13.24 0.06
CA MET A 50 -6.98 12.59 0.49
C MET A 50 -6.79 12.09 1.93
N ASP A 51 -6.94 13.01 2.88
CA ASP A 51 -6.84 12.72 4.30
C ASP A 51 -8.23 12.51 4.92
N PRO A 52 -8.61 11.26 5.29
CA PRO A 52 -9.91 10.99 5.91
C PRO A 52 -10.04 11.59 7.31
N PHE A 53 -8.93 11.87 8.00
CA PHE A 53 -8.90 12.42 9.36
C PHE A 53 -9.00 13.95 9.36
N ASN A 54 -8.54 14.62 8.31
CA ASN A 54 -8.53 16.07 8.21
C ASN A 54 -9.42 16.55 7.05
N ARG A 55 -10.74 16.45 7.22
CA ARG A 55 -11.75 16.80 6.20
C ARG A 55 -11.86 18.29 5.86
N LYS A 56 -10.91 19.13 6.29
CA LYS A 56 -10.91 20.56 5.93
C LYS A 56 -10.39 20.72 4.50
N PRO A 57 -11.16 21.31 3.57
CA PRO A 57 -10.66 21.59 2.24
C PRO A 57 -9.40 22.45 2.32
N ARG A 58 -8.27 21.96 1.78
CA ARG A 58 -7.01 22.74 1.71
C ARG A 58 -7.10 23.94 0.74
N SER A 59 -8.19 24.05 -0.03
CA SER A 59 -8.46 25.16 -0.93
C SER A 59 -9.96 25.47 -0.98
N SER A 60 -10.31 26.75 -0.95
CA SER A 60 -11.67 27.30 -1.11
C SER A 60 -12.30 27.05 -2.49
N SER A 61 -11.58 26.37 -3.40
CA SER A 61 -12.03 25.93 -4.73
C SER A 61 -12.08 24.40 -4.89
N SER A 62 -11.85 23.62 -3.83
CA SER A 62 -11.65 22.17 -3.92
C SER A 62 -12.97 21.38 -3.89
N THR A 63 -13.47 21.00 -5.07
CA THR A 63 -14.50 19.95 -5.25
C THR A 63 -14.00 18.53 -4.88
N ILE A 64 -12.79 18.39 -4.33
CA ILE A 64 -12.22 17.11 -3.85
C ILE A 64 -12.79 16.70 -2.48
N SER A 65 -13.53 17.58 -1.79
CA SER A 65 -14.01 17.39 -0.40
C SER A 65 -15.02 16.27 -0.15
N ALA A 66 -15.24 15.33 -1.07
CA ALA A 66 -16.11 14.17 -0.86
C ALA A 66 -15.76 12.92 -1.69
N GLN A 67 -14.57 12.81 -2.30
CA GLN A 67 -14.21 11.57 -2.98
C GLN A 67 -13.82 10.51 -1.94
N VAL A 68 -14.66 9.47 -1.82
CA VAL A 68 -14.40 8.29 -1.01
C VAL A 68 -13.96 7.17 -1.95
N GLY A 69 -12.69 6.78 -1.88
CA GLY A 69 -12.20 5.57 -2.52
C GLY A 69 -12.68 4.36 -1.75
N ILE A 70 -13.40 3.45 -2.41
CA ILE A 70 -13.82 2.18 -1.82
C ILE A 70 -13.08 1.07 -2.55
N MET A 71 -12.46 0.16 -1.80
CA MET A 71 -11.88 -1.06 -2.36
C MET A 71 -13.01 -2.01 -2.77
N VAL A 72 -13.17 -2.21 -4.06
CA VAL A 72 -14.26 -3.04 -4.63
C VAL A 72 -13.81 -4.45 -5.03
N SER A 73 -12.50 -4.68 -5.13
CA SER A 73 -11.89 -5.95 -5.47
C SER A 73 -10.50 -5.99 -4.85
N SER A 74 -10.09 -7.17 -4.38
CA SER A 74 -8.72 -7.42 -4.00
C SER A 74 -8.25 -8.79 -4.47
N TYR A 75 -6.94 -8.91 -4.69
CA TYR A 75 -6.27 -10.17 -5.03
C TYR A 75 -4.90 -10.27 -4.35
N CYS A 76 -4.39 -11.50 -4.26
CA CYS A 76 -3.11 -11.76 -3.63
C CYS A 76 -2.49 -13.05 -4.20
N ASP A 77 -1.33 -12.91 -4.84
CA ASP A 77 -0.50 -13.99 -5.36
C ASP A 77 0.71 -14.18 -4.44
N TYR A 78 0.84 -15.39 -3.89
CA TYR A 78 1.87 -15.74 -2.92
C TYR A 78 3.00 -16.52 -3.59
N PHE A 79 4.22 -16.00 -3.54
CA PHE A 79 5.42 -16.63 -4.11
C PHE A 79 6.31 -17.24 -3.01
N ALA A 80 6.44 -16.55 -1.87
CA ALA A 80 7.20 -17.00 -0.73
C ALA A 80 6.65 -16.41 0.57
N SER A 81 6.80 -17.14 1.67
CA SER A 81 6.35 -16.68 2.98
C SER A 81 7.31 -15.66 3.60
N VAL A 82 6.73 -14.75 4.38
CA VAL A 82 7.44 -13.86 5.31
C VAL A 82 6.93 -14.10 6.73
N SER A 83 7.71 -13.73 7.74
CA SER A 83 7.38 -14.02 9.14
C SER A 83 7.93 -12.97 10.09
N TYR A 84 7.28 -12.74 11.22
CA TYR A 84 7.92 -12.00 12.31
C TYR A 84 9.28 -12.62 12.69
N PRO A 85 10.37 -11.83 12.88
CA PRO A 85 10.46 -10.36 12.95
C PRO A 85 10.94 -9.67 11.67
N ASP A 86 10.54 -10.15 10.49
CA ASP A 86 10.94 -9.55 9.21
C ASP A 86 10.50 -8.08 9.10
N VAL A 87 11.38 -7.27 8.51
CA VAL A 87 11.04 -5.92 8.03
C VAL A 87 10.64 -6.07 6.57
N LEU A 88 9.51 -5.47 6.20
CA LEU A 88 8.92 -5.57 4.88
C LEU A 88 9.07 -4.23 4.15
N ASP A 89 9.58 -4.30 2.91
CA ASP A 89 9.56 -3.20 1.97
C ASP A 89 8.34 -3.40 1.07
N LEU A 90 7.41 -2.45 1.08
CA LEU A 90 6.22 -2.44 0.23
C LEU A 90 6.43 -1.47 -0.92
N GLY A 91 6.13 -1.89 -2.14
CA GLY A 91 6.16 -1.04 -3.33
C GLY A 91 4.78 -0.95 -3.98
N LEU A 92 4.23 0.24 -4.10
CA LEU A 92 2.93 0.53 -4.70
C LEU A 92 3.09 1.14 -6.09
N ARG A 93 2.31 0.64 -7.05
CA ARG A 93 2.10 1.28 -8.37
C ARG A 93 0.62 1.37 -8.71
N VAL A 94 0.30 2.28 -9.63
CA VAL A 94 -0.99 2.28 -10.32
C VAL A 94 -0.89 1.36 -11.53
N ALA A 95 -1.61 0.24 -11.51
CA ALA A 95 -1.65 -0.70 -12.63
C ALA A 95 -2.61 -0.25 -13.73
N ARG A 96 -3.73 0.38 -13.36
CA ARG A 96 -4.72 0.93 -14.30
C ARG A 96 -5.43 2.13 -13.69
N LEU A 97 -5.55 3.20 -14.47
CA LEU A 97 -6.36 4.37 -14.12
C LEU A 97 -7.57 4.45 -15.05
N GLY A 98 -8.76 4.25 -14.50
CA GLY A 98 -10.04 4.43 -15.19
C GLY A 98 -10.63 5.81 -14.97
N SER A 99 -11.83 6.04 -15.49
CA SER A 99 -12.58 7.29 -15.26
C SER A 99 -13.15 7.40 -13.84
N SER A 100 -13.50 6.28 -13.22
CA SER A 100 -14.10 6.21 -11.88
C SER A 100 -13.50 5.11 -11.00
N SER A 101 -12.40 4.49 -11.42
CA SER A 101 -11.73 3.42 -10.67
C SER A 101 -10.23 3.48 -10.87
N VAL A 102 -9.49 3.01 -9.87
CA VAL A 102 -8.04 2.83 -9.92
C VAL A 102 -7.75 1.40 -9.50
N THR A 103 -6.87 0.72 -10.23
CA THR A 103 -6.32 -0.58 -9.83
C THR A 103 -4.91 -0.34 -9.34
N TYR A 104 -4.68 -0.61 -8.06
CA TYR A 104 -3.36 -0.59 -7.45
C TYR A 104 -2.74 -1.98 -7.53
N GLU A 105 -1.42 -2.01 -7.54
CA GLU A 105 -0.66 -3.23 -7.31
C GLU A 105 0.46 -2.92 -6.33
N VAL A 106 0.61 -3.82 -5.36
CA VAL A 106 1.57 -3.76 -4.28
C VAL A 106 2.45 -5.00 -4.33
N GLY A 107 3.75 -4.80 -4.42
CA GLY A 107 4.75 -5.84 -4.18
C GLY A 107 5.21 -5.81 -2.72
N VAL A 108 5.26 -6.98 -2.10
CA VAL A 108 5.80 -7.19 -0.75
C VAL A 108 7.16 -7.85 -0.86
N PHE A 109 8.17 -7.21 -0.30
CA PHE A 109 9.55 -7.68 -0.27
C PHE A 109 10.00 -7.82 1.17
N ARG A 110 10.84 -8.83 1.44
CA ARG A 110 11.58 -8.87 2.70
C ARG A 110 12.75 -7.90 2.57
N ARG A 111 12.98 -7.05 3.55
CA ARG A 111 14.02 -6.02 3.48
C ARG A 111 15.41 -6.64 3.25
N GLY A 112 16.09 -6.15 2.22
CA GLY A 112 17.39 -6.68 1.78
C GLY A 112 17.31 -7.91 0.87
N ASP A 113 16.11 -8.31 0.47
CA ASP A 113 15.84 -9.34 -0.52
C ASP A 113 15.27 -8.70 -1.79
N GLU A 114 15.79 -9.09 -2.95
CA GLU A 114 15.36 -8.55 -4.25
C GLU A 114 14.12 -9.29 -4.78
N ASP A 115 13.90 -10.53 -4.34
CA ASP A 115 12.81 -11.36 -4.82
C ASP A 115 11.49 -10.97 -4.15
N VAL A 116 10.47 -10.73 -4.97
CA VAL A 116 9.11 -10.48 -4.50
C VAL A 116 8.55 -11.70 -3.76
N LYS A 117 7.93 -11.46 -2.61
CA LYS A 117 7.33 -12.50 -1.76
C LYS A 117 5.85 -12.65 -2.05
N VAL A 118 5.17 -11.52 -2.24
CA VAL A 118 3.74 -11.45 -2.52
C VAL A 118 3.45 -10.28 -3.46
N VAL A 119 2.52 -10.46 -4.39
CA VAL A 119 1.93 -9.37 -5.18
C VAL A 119 0.42 -9.34 -4.94
N GLY A 120 -0.14 -8.18 -4.67
CA GLY A 120 -1.58 -8.03 -4.49
C GLY A 120 -2.04 -6.60 -4.60
N GLY A 121 -3.34 -6.34 -4.47
CA GLY A 121 -3.91 -5.01 -4.62
C GLY A 121 -5.43 -5.03 -4.60
#